data_AF-A0A519D6Y8-F1
#
_entry.id   AF-A0A519D6Y8-F1
#
_cell.length_a   1.000
_cell.length_b   1.000
_cell.length_c   1.000
_cell.angle_alpha   90.00
_cell.angle_beta   90.00
_cell.angle_gamma   90.00
#
_symmetry.space_group_name_H-M   'P 1'
#
loop_
_entity.id
_entity.type
_entity.pdbx_description
1 polymer ?
#
loop_
_entity_poly.entity_id
_entity_poly.type
_entity_poly.pdbx_seq_one_letter_code
_entity_poly.pdbx_strand_id
1 'polypeptide(L)'
;MACLACLMLPDTLHKLPQSERFAYAKLLAFITRIDNELTIDEMAMFEQRLGTALLSPGQRKEVRGALKNPPSLEEALAGLGHESGRLALRDAVLMSAADGHVDEDEKAALLKICSHLGMNAKVVEDLLQWVVRGYTWMQEGYDILNDT
;
A
#
# COMPACT_ATOMS: atom_id res chain seq x y z
N MET A 1 29.11 3.55 -15.06
CA MET A 1 28.08 4.42 -14.45
C MET A 1 26.75 4.01 -15.06
N ALA A 2 25.91 3.29 -14.31
CA ALA A 2 24.61 2.88 -14.81
C ALA A 2 23.64 4.06 -14.66
N CYS A 3 23.17 4.62 -15.79
CA CYS A 3 22.07 5.57 -15.78
C CYS A 3 20.78 4.76 -15.62
N LEU A 4 20.26 4.70 -14.39
CA LEU A 4 18.95 4.13 -14.13
C LEU A 4 17.91 5.16 -14.59
N ALA A 5 17.40 5.00 -15.82
CA ALA A 5 16.39 5.87 -16.40
C ALA A 5 15.04 5.84 -15.65
N CYS A 6 14.89 4.92 -14.70
CA CYS A 6 13.70 4.78 -13.85
C CYS A 6 14.11 4.99 -12.38
N LEU A 7 13.43 5.91 -11.69
CA LEU A 7 13.54 6.05 -10.23
C LEU A 7 13.04 4.75 -9.57
N MET A 8 13.74 4.28 -8.54
CA MET A 8 13.33 3.12 -7.75
C MET A 8 12.00 3.48 -7.06
N LEU A 9 10.91 2.93 -7.61
CA LEU A 9 9.52 3.41 -7.54
C LEU A 9 9.35 4.83 -8.13
N PRO A 10 8.58 5.02 -9.23
CA PRO A 10 8.11 6.34 -9.64
C PRO A 10 7.03 6.81 -8.65
N ASP A 11 7.39 6.98 -7.38
CA ASP A 11 6.46 7.34 -6.33
C ASP A 11 6.15 8.83 -6.41
N THR A 12 4.95 9.13 -6.88
CA THR A 12 4.44 10.49 -7.03
C THR A 12 3.42 10.84 -5.95
N LEU A 13 3.27 10.03 -4.90
CA LEU A 13 2.27 10.26 -3.84
C LEU A 13 2.39 11.68 -3.28
N HIS A 14 3.60 12.13 -2.97
CA HIS A 14 3.90 13.47 -2.46
C HIS A 14 3.47 14.63 -3.39
N LYS A 15 3.26 14.37 -4.68
CA LYS A 15 2.79 15.35 -5.67
C LYS A 15 1.27 15.50 -5.70
N LEU A 16 0.54 14.57 -5.09
CA LEU A 16 -0.93 14.58 -5.08
C LEU A 16 -1.49 15.59 -4.07
N PRO A 17 -2.75 16.04 -4.25
CA PRO A 17 -3.43 16.91 -3.30
C PRO A 17 -3.40 16.33 -1.88
N GLN A 18 -3.29 17.19 -0.87
CA GLN A 18 -3.19 16.74 0.52
C GLN A 18 -4.42 15.92 0.96
N SER A 19 -5.62 16.27 0.49
CA SER A 19 -6.85 15.54 0.73
C SER A 19 -6.80 14.11 0.19
N GLU A 20 -6.26 13.93 -1.02
CA GLU A 20 -6.09 12.62 -1.65
C GLU A 20 -5.03 11.78 -0.95
N ARG A 21 -3.90 12.39 -0.56
CA ARG A 21 -2.87 11.72 0.26
C ARG A 21 -3.42 11.25 1.60
N PHE A 22 -4.33 12.03 2.18
CA PHE A 22 -5.00 11.68 3.42
C PHE A 22 -5.98 10.52 3.25
N ALA A 23 -6.80 10.55 2.19
CA ALA A 23 -7.70 9.44 1.85
C ALA A 23 -6.93 8.15 1.54
N TYR A 24 -5.84 8.24 0.79
CA TYR A 24 -4.89 7.14 0.55
C TYR A 24 -4.44 6.49 1.87
N ALA A 25 -4.03 7.30 2.85
CA ALA A 25 -3.54 6.78 4.11
C ALA A 25 -4.66 6.13 4.96
N LYS A 26 -5.90 6.65 4.87
CA LYS A 26 -7.06 6.03 5.50
C LYS A 26 -7.42 4.68 4.87
N LEU A 27 -7.27 4.54 3.55
CA LEU A 27 -7.49 3.26 2.87
C LEU A 27 -6.48 2.21 3.30
N LEU A 28 -5.20 2.58 3.44
CA LEU A 28 -4.20 1.65 3.99
C LEU A 28 -4.57 1.22 5.42
N ALA A 29 -5.00 2.15 6.28
CA ALA A 29 -5.43 1.81 7.62
C ALA A 29 -6.67 0.88 7.63
N PHE A 30 -7.58 1.03 6.66
CA PHE A 30 -8.71 0.12 6.50
C PHE A 30 -8.26 -1.32 6.17
N ILE A 31 -7.30 -1.48 5.24
CA ILE A 31 -6.80 -2.79 4.83
C ILE A 31 -6.17 -3.55 6.01
N THR A 32 -5.37 -2.88 6.83
CA THR A 32 -4.72 -3.48 8.03
C THR A 32 -5.68 -4.04 9.09
N ARG A 33 -7.00 -3.93 8.89
CA ARG A 33 -8.03 -4.30 9.87
C ARG A 33 -9.00 -5.36 9.37
N ILE A 34 -8.77 -5.94 8.19
CA ILE A 34 -9.70 -6.90 7.59
C ILE A 34 -9.80 -8.18 8.42
N ASP A 35 -8.67 -8.76 8.81
CA ASP A 35 -8.54 -10.00 9.58
C ASP A 35 -8.38 -9.78 11.09
N ASN A 36 -8.27 -8.52 11.52
CA ASN A 36 -7.92 -8.05 12.88
C ASN A 36 -6.51 -8.41 13.37
N GLU A 37 -5.67 -9.02 12.55
CA GLU A 37 -4.28 -9.38 12.87
C GLU A 37 -3.34 -8.42 12.15
N LEU A 38 -2.79 -7.45 12.88
CA LEU A 38 -1.79 -6.54 12.31
C LEU A 38 -0.39 -7.00 12.69
N THR A 39 0.34 -7.56 11.73
CA THR A 39 1.72 -8.02 11.90
C THR A 39 2.70 -6.84 12.01
N ILE A 40 3.92 -7.13 12.46
CA ILE A 40 5.00 -6.13 12.54
C ILE A 40 5.41 -5.67 11.12
N ASP A 41 5.41 -6.58 10.16
CA ASP A 41 5.85 -6.31 8.78
C ASP A 41 4.84 -5.42 8.05
N GLU A 42 3.54 -5.69 8.19
CA GLU A 42 2.48 -4.82 7.69
C GLU A 42 2.53 -3.42 8.33
N MET A 43 2.75 -3.34 9.65
CA MET A 43 2.89 -2.06 10.35
C MET A 43 4.12 -1.28 9.86
N ALA A 44 5.25 -1.97 9.63
CA ALA A 44 6.46 -1.36 9.10
C ALA A 44 6.21 -0.79 7.70
N MET A 45 5.53 -1.55 6.83
CA MET A 45 5.13 -1.11 5.50
C MET A 45 4.15 0.07 5.56
N PHE A 46 3.14 0.01 6.43
CA PHE A 46 2.19 1.08 6.66
C PHE A 46 2.89 2.40 7.06
N GLU A 47 3.77 2.35 8.06
CA GLU A 47 4.50 3.54 8.52
C GLU A 47 5.47 4.08 7.47
N GLN A 48 6.12 3.20 6.69
CA GLN A 48 6.95 3.60 5.56
C GLN A 48 6.13 4.38 4.52
N ARG A 49 4.95 3.85 4.13
CA ARG A 49 4.05 4.55 3.18
C ARG A 49 3.52 5.85 3.78
N LEU A 50 3.16 5.86 5.06
CA LEU A 50 2.69 7.07 5.76
C LEU A 50 3.75 8.18 5.79
N GLY A 51 5.03 7.80 5.89
CA GLY A 51 6.17 8.72 5.76
C GLY A 51 6.16 9.46 4.42
N THR A 52 5.94 8.74 3.32
CA THR A 52 5.92 9.30 1.95
C THR A 52 4.70 10.19 1.66
N ALA A 53 3.61 10.00 2.41
CA ALA A 53 2.39 10.81 2.26
C ALA A 53 2.57 12.26 2.77
N LEU A 54 3.62 12.55 3.56
CA LEU A 54 3.92 13.91 4.06
C LEU A 54 2.70 14.63 4.68
N LEU A 55 1.93 13.89 5.48
CA LEU A 55 0.76 14.41 6.18
C LEU A 55 1.15 15.26 7.39
N SER A 56 0.28 16.21 7.75
CA SER A 56 0.45 17.00 8.97
C SER A 56 0.42 16.13 10.23
N PRO A 57 0.98 16.58 11.37
CA PRO A 57 0.95 15.81 12.62
C PRO A 57 -0.47 15.42 13.07
N GLY A 58 -1.46 16.31 12.88
CA GLY A 58 -2.86 16.04 13.20
C GLY A 58 -3.44 14.91 12.34
N GLN A 59 -3.22 14.98 11.03
CA GLN A 59 -3.66 13.93 10.09
C GLN A 59 -2.98 12.59 10.35
N ARG A 60 -1.68 12.57 10.68
CA ARG A 60 -0.99 11.34 11.07
C ARG A 60 -1.60 10.71 12.32
N LYS A 61 -1.96 11.53 13.33
CA LYS A 61 -2.64 11.06 14.53
C LYS A 61 -4.00 10.46 14.20
N GLU A 62 -4.75 11.09 13.31
CA GLU A 62 -6.06 10.60 12.86
C GLU A 62 -5.96 9.26 12.11
N VAL A 63 -5.04 9.16 11.15
CA VAL A 63 -4.78 7.93 10.40
C VAL A 63 -4.35 6.78 11.33
N ARG A 64 -3.49 7.03 12.33
CA ARG A 64 -3.16 6.01 13.34
C ARG A 64 -4.33 5.66 14.24
N GLY A 65 -5.26 6.59 14.47
CA GLY A 65 -6.53 6.31 15.13
C GLY A 65 -7.39 5.34 14.32
N ALA A 66 -7.35 5.43 12.98
CA ALA A 66 -8.06 4.53 12.07
C ALA A 66 -7.54 3.09 12.14
N LEU A 67 -6.29 2.85 12.54
CA LEU A 67 -5.80 1.50 12.83
C LEU A 67 -6.53 0.83 14.00
N LYS A 68 -7.20 1.60 14.88
CA LYS A 68 -8.03 1.04 15.96
C LYS A 68 -9.50 1.02 15.58
N ASN A 69 -9.95 2.08 14.93
CA ASN A 69 -11.34 2.25 14.52
C ASN A 69 -11.35 2.62 13.02
N PRO A 70 -11.26 1.62 12.13
CA PRO A 70 -11.17 1.89 10.70
C PRO A 70 -12.47 2.52 10.20
N PRO A 71 -12.39 3.46 9.23
CA PRO A 71 -13.57 3.93 8.52
C PRO A 71 -14.19 2.78 7.70
N SER A 72 -15.41 2.97 7.20
CA SER A 72 -15.94 2.08 6.15
C SER A 72 -15.10 2.15 4.88
N LEU A 73 -15.19 1.11 4.05
CA LEU A 73 -14.53 1.06 2.75
C LEU A 73 -14.95 2.26 1.88
N GLU A 74 -16.24 2.57 1.86
CA GLU A 74 -16.80 3.69 1.11
C GLU A 74 -16.23 5.05 1.57
N GLU A 75 -16.10 5.27 2.89
CA GLU A 75 -15.51 6.49 3.45
C GLU A 75 -14.02 6.62 3.16
N ALA A 76 -13.29 5.49 3.12
CA ALA A 76 -11.89 5.47 2.74
C ALA A 76 -11.70 5.80 1.25
N LEU A 77 -12.62 5.32 0.40
CA LEU A 77 -12.58 5.52 -1.05
C LEU A 77 -13.06 6.91 -1.49
N ALA A 78 -14.03 7.51 -0.78
CA ALA A 78 -14.68 8.76 -1.19
C ALA A 78 -13.74 9.97 -1.38
N GLY A 79 -12.59 9.97 -0.72
CA GLY A 79 -11.59 11.04 -0.83
C GLY A 79 -10.49 10.82 -1.86
N LEU A 80 -10.53 9.70 -2.60
CA LEU A 80 -9.49 9.34 -3.57
C LEU A 80 -9.80 9.95 -4.94
N GLY A 81 -8.77 10.54 -5.57
CA GLY A 81 -8.74 10.79 -7.00
C GLY A 81 -8.31 9.57 -7.79
N HIS A 82 -8.28 9.70 -9.12
CA HIS A 82 -7.89 8.61 -10.03
C HIS A 82 -6.47 8.09 -9.76
N GLU A 83 -5.51 9.00 -9.60
CA GLU A 83 -4.11 8.63 -9.35
C GLU A 83 -3.89 8.13 -7.91
N SER A 84 -4.49 8.79 -6.91
CA SER A 84 -4.34 8.34 -5.53
C SER A 84 -4.96 6.97 -5.30
N GLY A 85 -6.08 6.64 -5.96
CA GLY A 85 -6.70 5.32 -5.87
C GLY A 85 -5.81 4.22 -6.44
N ARG A 86 -5.15 4.48 -7.59
CA ARG A 86 -4.18 3.55 -8.20
C ARG A 86 -2.99 3.29 -7.29
N LEU A 87 -2.43 4.34 -6.69
CA LEU A 87 -1.34 4.19 -5.73
C LEU A 87 -1.81 3.45 -4.48
N ALA A 88 -3.00 3.79 -3.95
CA ALA A 88 -3.56 3.15 -2.76
C ALA A 88 -3.74 1.64 -2.97
N LEU A 89 -4.27 1.21 -4.12
CA LEU A 89 -4.40 -0.22 -4.44
C LEU A 89 -3.04 -0.92 -4.55
N ARG A 90 -2.08 -0.32 -5.26
CA ARG A 90 -0.71 -0.88 -5.36
C ARG A 90 -0.10 -1.10 -3.98
N ASP A 91 -0.20 -0.09 -3.14
CA ASP A 91 0.46 -0.08 -1.84
C ASP A 91 -0.29 -0.91 -0.80
N ALA A 92 -1.61 -1.06 -0.94
CA ALA A 92 -2.41 -2.02 -0.19
C ALA A 92 -2.00 -3.47 -0.51
N VAL A 93 -1.82 -3.83 -1.80
CA VAL A 93 -1.34 -5.16 -2.18
C VAL A 93 0.07 -5.41 -1.64
N LEU A 94 0.96 -4.43 -1.75
CA LEU A 94 2.31 -4.52 -1.22
C LEU A 94 2.35 -4.70 0.30
N MET A 95 1.41 -4.07 1.02
CA MET A 95 1.31 -4.14 2.47
C MET A 95 0.70 -5.46 2.94
N SER A 96 -0.41 -5.91 2.34
CA SER A 96 -1.01 -7.21 2.71
C SER A 96 -0.03 -8.36 2.49
N ALA A 97 0.79 -8.32 1.43
CA ALA A 97 1.77 -9.36 1.17
C ALA A 97 3.05 -9.28 2.02
N ALA A 98 3.13 -8.36 3.00
CA ALA A 98 4.39 -8.03 3.72
C ALA A 98 4.98 -9.19 4.52
N ASP A 99 4.14 -10.07 5.05
CA ASP A 99 4.55 -11.26 5.81
C ASP A 99 4.69 -12.53 4.92
N GLY A 100 4.51 -12.36 3.60
CA GLY A 100 4.57 -13.43 2.61
C GLY A 100 3.26 -14.16 2.35
N HIS A 101 2.16 -13.79 3.01
CA HIS A 101 0.84 -14.39 2.82
C HIS A 101 -0.20 -13.31 2.51
N VAL A 102 -1.25 -13.68 1.78
CA VAL A 102 -2.45 -12.85 1.61
C VAL A 102 -3.63 -13.80 1.71
N ASP A 103 -4.49 -13.60 2.69
CA ASP A 103 -5.62 -14.48 2.90
C ASP A 103 -6.80 -14.18 1.94
N GLU A 104 -7.85 -15.00 2.00
CA GLU A 104 -9.01 -14.83 1.12
C GLU A 104 -9.85 -13.58 1.45
N ASP A 105 -9.90 -13.15 2.70
CA ASP A 105 -10.66 -11.96 3.13
C ASP A 105 -9.94 -10.67 2.70
N GLU A 106 -8.63 -10.61 2.87
CA GLU A 106 -7.76 -9.55 2.36
C GLU A 106 -7.84 -9.46 0.84
N LYS A 107 -7.68 -10.61 0.16
CA LYS A 107 -7.80 -10.68 -1.30
C LYS A 107 -9.17 -10.22 -1.77
N ALA A 108 -10.25 -10.60 -1.09
CA ALA A 108 -11.59 -10.14 -1.40
C ALA A 108 -11.74 -8.62 -1.23
N ALA A 109 -11.12 -8.01 -0.21
CA ALA A 109 -11.13 -6.56 -0.04
C ALA A 109 -10.35 -5.83 -1.13
N LEU A 110 -9.17 -6.33 -1.50
CA LEU A 110 -8.36 -5.79 -2.59
C LEU A 110 -9.12 -5.82 -3.92
N LEU A 111 -9.86 -6.91 -4.19
CA LEU A 111 -10.72 -7.04 -5.36
C LEU A 111 -11.91 -6.07 -5.32
N LYS A 112 -12.52 -5.83 -4.16
CA LYS A 112 -13.57 -4.81 -3.99
C LYS A 112 -13.06 -3.41 -4.29
N ILE A 113 -11.88 -3.05 -3.79
CA ILE A 113 -11.22 -1.77 -4.09
C ILE A 113 -10.94 -1.66 -5.59
N CYS A 114 -10.34 -2.69 -6.18
CA CYS A 114 -10.03 -2.76 -7.61
C CYS A 114 -11.29 -2.53 -8.47
N SER A 115 -12.39 -3.20 -8.14
CA SER A 115 -13.67 -3.03 -8.82
C SER A 115 -14.24 -1.62 -8.64
N HIS A 116 -14.15 -1.04 -7.44
CA HIS A 116 -14.64 0.32 -7.17
C HIS A 116 -13.87 1.36 -7.99
N LEU A 117 -12.57 1.16 -8.19
CA LEU A 117 -11.73 2.01 -9.02
C LEU A 117 -11.89 1.76 -10.53
N GLY A 118 -12.82 0.89 -10.94
CA GLY A 118 -13.10 0.58 -12.35
C GLY A 118 -11.98 -0.22 -13.04
N MET A 119 -11.18 -0.97 -12.29
CA MET A 119 -10.08 -1.77 -12.81
C MET A 119 -10.49 -3.24 -13.00
N ASN A 120 -9.76 -3.93 -13.88
CA ASN A 120 -9.93 -5.37 -14.08
C ASN A 120 -9.39 -6.14 -12.86
N ALA A 121 -10.11 -7.15 -12.37
CA ALA A 121 -9.68 -8.01 -11.26
C ALA A 121 -8.27 -8.60 -11.43
N LYS A 122 -7.84 -8.87 -12.68
CA LYS A 122 -6.48 -9.33 -13.01
C LYS A 122 -5.39 -8.38 -12.49
N VAL A 123 -5.68 -7.09 -12.32
CA VAL A 123 -4.72 -6.12 -11.76
C VAL A 123 -4.25 -6.53 -10.37
N VAL A 124 -5.12 -7.10 -9.52
CA VAL A 124 -4.71 -7.55 -8.18
C VAL A 124 -3.74 -8.72 -8.28
N GLU A 125 -4.03 -9.70 -9.14
CA GLU A 125 -3.11 -10.82 -9.38
C GLU A 125 -1.77 -10.35 -9.95
N ASP A 126 -1.80 -9.45 -10.94
CA ASP A 126 -0.58 -8.89 -11.53
C ASP A 126 0.26 -8.11 -10.51
N LEU A 127 -0.39 -7.42 -9.57
CA LEU A 127 0.26 -6.73 -8.45
C LEU A 127 0.86 -7.71 -7.44
N LEU A 128 0.16 -8.80 -7.08
CA LEU A 128 0.71 -9.83 -6.19
C LEU A 128 1.97 -10.46 -6.79
N GLN A 129 1.92 -10.83 -8.07
CA GLN A 129 3.08 -11.34 -8.80
C GLN A 129 4.21 -10.29 -8.89
N TRP A 130 3.87 -9.00 -8.96
CA TRP A 130 4.84 -7.92 -8.90
C TRP A 130 5.50 -7.79 -7.54
N VAL A 131 4.77 -7.94 -6.44
CA VAL A 131 5.33 -7.94 -5.07
C VAL A 131 6.34 -9.07 -4.91
N VAL A 132 5.98 -10.29 -5.32
CA VAL A 132 6.88 -11.47 -5.25
C VAL A 132 8.19 -11.19 -5.96
N ARG A 133 8.14 -10.67 -7.21
CA ARG A 133 9.36 -10.29 -7.95
C ARG A 133 10.14 -9.20 -7.24
N GLY A 134 9.46 -8.23 -6.64
CA GLY A 134 10.09 -7.15 -5.88
C GLY A 134 10.87 -7.65 -4.66
N TYR A 135 10.30 -8.61 -3.92
CA TYR A 135 10.97 -9.24 -2.78
C TYR A 135 12.13 -10.12 -3.19
N THR A 136 11.99 -10.89 -4.27
CA THR A 136 13.13 -11.65 -4.83
C THR A 136 14.27 -10.72 -5.21
N TRP A 137 14.00 -9.62 -5.91
CA TRP A 137 15.02 -8.64 -6.27
C TRP A 137 15.70 -7.99 -5.04
N MET A 138 14.92 -7.71 -3.98
CA MET A 138 15.46 -7.19 -2.73
C MET A 138 16.36 -8.22 -2.01
N GLN A 139 15.93 -9.48 -1.98
CA GLN A 139 16.69 -10.59 -1.39
C GLN A 139 18.00 -10.83 -2.14
N GLU A 140 17.99 -10.82 -3.48
CA GLU A 140 19.20 -10.91 -4.30
C GLU A 140 20.23 -9.84 -3.92
N GLY A 141 19.77 -8.61 -3.64
CA GLY A 141 20.63 -7.53 -3.16
C GLY A 141 21.30 -7.83 -1.82
N TYR A 142 20.59 -8.51 -0.91
CA TYR A 142 21.14 -8.96 0.37
C TYR A 142 22.11 -10.13 0.20
N ASP A 143 21.76 -11.10 -0.66
CA ASP A 143 22.57 -12.28 -0.93
C ASP A 143 23.93 -11.92 -1.53
N ILE A 144 23.99 -10.91 -2.41
CA ILE A 144 25.24 -10.37 -2.97
C ILE A 144 26.22 -9.92 -1.87
N LEU A 145 25.72 -9.44 -0.73
CA LEU A 145 26.58 -9.02 0.39
C LEU A 145 27.21 -10.22 1.13
N ASN A 146 26.64 -11.42 0.95
CA ASN A 146 27.02 -12.65 1.64
C ASN A 146 27.77 -13.65 0.73
N ASP A 147 27.83 -13.40 -0.58
CA ASP A 147 28.68 -14.13 -1.51
C ASP A 147 30.16 -13.83 -1.21
N THR A 148 30.77 -14.68 -0.37
CA THR A 148 32.21 -14.72 -0.08
C THR A 148 32.89 -15.92 -0.74
#